data_AF-A0A126UVS5-F1
#
_entry.id   AF-A0A126UVS5-F1
#
_cell.length_a   1.000
_cell.length_b   1.000
_cell.length_c   1.000
_cell.angle_alpha   90.00
_cell.angle_beta   90.00
_cell.angle_gamma   90.00
#
_symmetry.space_group_name_H-M   'P 1'
#
loop_
_entity.id
_entity.type
_entity.pdbx_description
1 polymer ?
#
loop_
_entity_poly.entity_id
_entity_poly.type
_entity_poly.pdbx_seq_one_letter_code
_entity_poly.pdbx_strand_id
1 'polypeptide(L)'
;MVTPHNKNTRDRIEPASDRRATKEQHRHVRMAKNTLARVSTAVRAAELRTEFIPEDWEEISEAFGFTPRNTRVTLLLEEPVLKYYRAYGAGYQKVMNDVLALFAELRLSKVIEAREDRDEEGRAV
;
A
#
# COMPACT_ATOMS: atom_id res chain seq x y z
N MET A 1 19.78 -38.27 -21.96
CA MET A 1 19.95 -37.61 -20.63
C MET A 1 19.13 -36.32 -20.69
N VAL A 2 17.92 -36.30 -20.12
CA VAL A 2 17.02 -35.14 -20.16
C VAL A 2 17.23 -34.35 -18.88
N THR A 3 17.74 -33.11 -19.00
CA THR A 3 17.96 -32.20 -17.87
C THR A 3 16.65 -31.93 -17.14
N PRO A 4 16.59 -31.97 -15.80
CA PRO A 4 15.36 -31.72 -15.06
C PRO A 4 14.89 -30.28 -15.28
N HIS A 5 13.70 -30.12 -15.83
CA HIS A 5 13.02 -28.84 -15.99
C HIS A 5 12.71 -28.29 -14.58
N ASN A 6 13.44 -27.24 -14.18
CA ASN A 6 13.30 -26.63 -12.87
C ASN A 6 11.87 -26.08 -12.71
N LYS A 7 11.11 -26.59 -11.72
CA LYS A 7 9.72 -26.20 -11.43
C LYS A 7 9.56 -24.71 -11.03
N ASN A 8 10.67 -24.00 -10.84
CA ASN A 8 10.74 -22.61 -10.36
C ASN A 8 10.66 -21.54 -11.47
N THR A 9 10.40 -21.93 -12.73
CA THR A 9 10.27 -20.98 -13.86
C THR A 9 8.84 -20.50 -14.09
N ARG A 10 7.84 -21.12 -13.43
CA ARG A 10 6.41 -20.77 -13.61
C ARG A 10 6.06 -19.38 -13.05
N ASP A 11 6.81 -18.90 -12.06
CA ASP A 11 6.53 -17.63 -11.38
C ASP A 11 7.26 -16.43 -11.99
N ARG A 12 8.12 -16.65 -13.01
CA ARG A 12 8.89 -15.58 -13.66
C ARG A 12 8.46 -15.48 -15.13
N ILE A 13 8.01 -14.30 -15.54
CA ILE A 13 7.80 -13.98 -16.96
C ILE A 13 9.17 -13.92 -17.63
N GLU A 14 9.67 -15.03 -18.11
CA GLU A 14 10.93 -15.14 -18.84
C GLU A 14 10.68 -15.87 -20.16
N PRO A 15 11.55 -15.68 -21.17
CA PRO A 15 11.52 -16.52 -22.35
C PRO A 15 11.72 -18.00 -21.97
N ALA A 16 11.14 -18.91 -22.76
CA ALA A 16 11.26 -20.34 -22.54
C ALA A 16 12.73 -20.78 -22.42
N SER A 17 13.05 -21.51 -21.36
CA SER A 17 14.43 -21.84 -20.97
C SER A 17 15.12 -22.85 -21.89
N ASP A 18 14.35 -23.51 -22.77
CA ASP A 18 14.84 -24.48 -23.75
C ASP A 18 15.44 -23.83 -25.01
N ARG A 19 15.36 -22.50 -25.15
CA ARG A 19 15.87 -21.75 -26.31
C ARG A 19 16.61 -20.49 -25.90
N ARG A 20 17.66 -20.11 -26.66
CA ARG A 20 18.38 -18.86 -26.44
C ARG A 20 17.56 -17.69 -26.99
N ALA A 21 17.06 -16.83 -26.10
CA ALA A 21 16.24 -15.69 -26.49
C ALA A 21 17.06 -14.61 -27.21
N THR A 22 16.43 -13.95 -28.18
CA THR A 22 17.01 -12.80 -28.89
C THR A 22 16.88 -11.52 -28.05
N LYS A 23 17.67 -10.49 -28.41
CA LYS A 23 17.61 -9.17 -27.76
C LYS A 23 16.21 -8.54 -27.84
N GLU A 24 15.51 -8.76 -28.95
CA GLU A 24 14.14 -8.29 -29.16
C GLU A 24 13.14 -9.02 -28.26
N GLN A 25 13.28 -10.34 -28.10
CA GLN A 25 12.46 -11.13 -27.17
C GLN A 25 12.66 -10.66 -25.72
N HIS A 26 13.89 -10.34 -25.30
CA HIS A 26 14.15 -9.73 -24.00
C HIS A 26 13.50 -8.35 -23.82
N ARG A 27 13.39 -7.55 -24.90
CA ARG A 27 12.67 -6.27 -24.89
C ARG A 27 11.17 -6.48 -24.70
N HIS A 28 10.58 -7.45 -25.40
CA HIS A 28 9.16 -7.79 -25.23
C HIS A 28 8.84 -8.29 -23.82
N VAL A 29 9.69 -9.16 -23.25
CA VAL A 29 9.52 -9.62 -21.86
C VAL A 29 9.58 -8.47 -20.87
N ARG A 30 10.49 -7.51 -21.06
CA ARG A 30 10.57 -6.31 -20.22
C ARG A 30 9.31 -5.46 -20.30
N MET A 31 8.79 -5.25 -21.51
CA MET A 31 7.54 -4.51 -21.72
C MET A 31 6.34 -5.24 -21.10
N ALA A 32 6.27 -6.56 -21.25
CA ALA A 32 5.24 -7.39 -20.65
C ALA A 32 5.26 -7.31 -19.12
N LYS A 33 6.44 -7.40 -18.48
CA LYS A 33 6.59 -7.23 -17.02
C LYS A 33 6.09 -5.86 -16.55
N ASN A 34 6.48 -4.79 -17.24
CA ASN A 34 6.06 -3.44 -16.87
C ASN A 34 4.55 -3.24 -17.04
N THR A 35 3.98 -3.81 -18.10
CA THR A 35 2.53 -3.72 -18.36
C THR A 35 1.75 -4.54 -17.34
N LEU A 36 2.20 -5.76 -17.05
CA LEU A 36 1.57 -6.61 -16.05
C LEU A 36 1.63 -5.97 -14.67
N ALA A 37 2.75 -5.39 -14.26
CA ALA A 37 2.87 -4.70 -12.97
C ALA A 37 1.84 -3.56 -12.84
N ARG A 38 1.63 -2.78 -13.91
CA ARG A 38 0.61 -1.72 -13.91
C ARG A 38 -0.80 -2.26 -13.80
N VAL A 39 -1.12 -3.30 -14.58
CA VAL A 39 -2.45 -3.94 -14.54
C VAL A 39 -2.69 -4.59 -13.18
N SER A 40 -1.71 -5.31 -12.62
CA SER A 40 -1.84 -5.94 -11.30
C SER A 40 -2.00 -4.92 -10.20
N THR A 41 -1.28 -3.79 -10.25
CA THR A 41 -1.46 -2.70 -9.28
C THR A 41 -2.84 -2.07 -9.40
N ALA A 42 -3.36 -1.85 -10.61
CA ALA A 42 -4.68 -1.29 -10.82
C ALA A 42 -5.80 -2.22 -10.31
N VAL A 43 -5.71 -3.52 -10.62
CA VAL A 43 -6.65 -4.54 -10.12
C VAL A 43 -6.58 -4.62 -8.60
N ARG A 44 -5.38 -4.69 -8.02
CA ARG A 44 -5.23 -4.76 -6.57
C ARG A 44 -5.74 -3.49 -5.87
N ALA A 45 -5.52 -2.32 -6.46
CA ALA A 45 -6.06 -1.07 -5.94
C ALA A 45 -7.60 -1.05 -6.00
N ALA A 46 -8.22 -1.59 -7.05
CA ALA A 46 -9.67 -1.71 -7.14
C ALA A 46 -10.23 -2.68 -6.11
N GLU A 47 -9.62 -3.86 -5.96
CA GLU A 47 -9.98 -4.83 -4.92
C GLU A 47 -9.90 -4.21 -3.53
N LEU A 48 -8.78 -3.54 -3.22
CA LEU A 48 -8.60 -2.90 -1.91
C LEU A 48 -9.65 -1.81 -1.64
N ARG A 49 -10.07 -1.07 -2.68
CA ARG A 49 -11.17 -0.11 -2.55
C ARG A 49 -12.49 -0.81 -2.23
N THR A 50 -12.85 -1.82 -2.99
CA THR A 50 -14.12 -2.54 -2.79
C THR A 50 -14.17 -3.33 -1.47
N GLU A 51 -13.04 -3.90 -1.04
CA GLU A 51 -12.98 -4.79 0.12
C GLU A 51 -12.80 -4.02 1.45
N PHE A 52 -12.08 -2.90 1.44
CA PHE A 52 -11.67 -2.21 2.68
C PHE A 52 -12.15 -0.76 2.78
N ILE A 53 -12.77 -0.20 1.75
CA ILE A 53 -13.36 1.15 1.79
C ILE A 53 -14.89 0.99 1.68
N PRO A 54 -15.62 1.05 2.81
CA PRO A 54 -17.08 1.10 2.78
C PRO A 54 -17.55 2.27 1.90
N GLU A 55 -18.57 2.06 1.06
CA GLU A 55 -19.12 3.11 0.18
C GLU A 55 -19.53 4.36 0.96
N ASP A 56 -20.08 4.17 2.16
CA ASP A 56 -20.52 5.23 3.07
C ASP A 56 -19.37 6.09 3.64
N TRP A 57 -18.09 5.69 3.48
CA TRP A 57 -16.95 6.51 3.93
C TRP A 57 -16.83 7.83 3.20
N GLU A 58 -17.38 7.95 1.98
CA GLU A 58 -17.48 9.23 1.28
C GLU A 58 -18.47 10.18 1.99
N GLU A 59 -19.48 9.63 2.66
CA GLU A 59 -20.55 10.36 3.37
C GLU A 59 -20.26 10.57 4.88
N ILE A 60 -19.30 9.84 5.46
CA ILE A 60 -18.90 9.99 6.88
C ILE A 60 -18.53 11.44 7.23
N SER A 61 -17.97 12.18 6.27
CA SER A 61 -17.63 13.59 6.45
C SER A 61 -18.86 14.49 6.68
N GLU A 62 -20.03 14.10 6.20
CA GLU A 62 -21.31 14.79 6.40
C GLU A 62 -22.08 14.23 7.61
N ALA A 63 -22.01 12.92 7.86
CA ALA A 63 -22.76 12.24 8.91
C ALA A 63 -22.21 12.49 10.34
N PHE A 64 -20.90 12.67 10.48
CA PHE A 64 -20.24 12.87 11.77
C PHE A 64 -19.69 14.30 11.88
N GLY A 65 -20.59 15.27 12.03
CA GLY A 65 -20.26 16.69 12.26
C GLY A 65 -19.49 17.00 13.57
N PHE A 66 -18.89 15.99 14.21
CA PHE A 66 -17.98 16.19 15.32
C PHE A 66 -16.62 16.61 14.78
N THR A 67 -16.37 17.91 14.73
CA THR A 67 -15.02 18.44 14.52
C THR A 67 -14.29 18.41 15.87
N PRO A 68 -13.28 17.54 16.05
CA PRO A 68 -12.49 17.56 17.28
C PRO A 68 -11.84 18.93 17.47
N ARG A 69 -11.66 19.35 18.72
CA ARG A 69 -11.01 20.63 19.00
C ARG A 69 -9.53 20.52 18.65
N ASN A 70 -9.09 21.27 17.65
CA ASN A 70 -7.67 21.32 17.29
C ASN A 70 -6.85 21.96 18.40
N THR A 71 -5.78 21.28 18.81
CA THR A 71 -4.80 21.79 19.77
C THR A 71 -3.49 22.05 19.05
N ARG A 72 -2.91 23.23 19.24
CA ARG A 72 -1.64 23.58 18.60
C ARG A 72 -0.49 22.87 19.31
N VAL A 73 0.26 22.08 18.55
CA VAL A 73 1.45 21.36 19.01
C VAL A 73 2.64 21.67 18.11
N THR A 74 3.85 21.48 18.63
CA THR A 74 5.09 21.54 17.84
C THR A 74 5.60 20.12 17.64
N LEU A 75 5.82 19.72 16.39
CA LEU A 75 6.32 18.38 16.03
C LEU A 75 7.59 18.52 15.19
N LEU A 76 8.55 17.63 15.43
CA LEU A 76 9.71 17.44 14.57
C LEU A 76 9.36 16.37 13.54
N LEU A 77 9.46 16.72 12.25
CA LEU A 77 9.21 15.83 11.13
C LEU A 77 10.47 15.74 10.28
N GLU A 78 10.70 14.57 9.69
CA GLU A 78 11.74 14.43 8.67
C GLU A 78 11.47 15.38 7.49
N GLU A 79 12.52 15.97 6.95
CA GLU A 79 12.44 16.87 5.80
C GLU A 79 11.64 16.29 4.60
N PRO A 80 11.85 15.04 4.15
CA PRO A 80 11.06 14.48 3.05
C PRO A 80 9.56 14.38 3.35
N VAL A 81 9.19 14.06 4.59
CA VAL A 81 7.78 13.98 5.02
C VAL A 81 7.14 15.36 4.99
N LEU A 82 7.84 16.37 5.52
CA LEU A 82 7.34 17.74 5.50
C LEU A 82 7.18 18.27 4.08
N LYS A 83 8.12 17.98 3.18
CA LYS A 83 8.04 18.35 1.76
C LYS A 83 6.85 17.69 1.07
N TYR A 84 6.62 16.40 1.33
CA TYR A 84 5.50 15.65 0.77
C TYR A 84 4.16 16.30 1.12
N TYR A 85 3.90 16.58 2.41
CA TYR A 85 2.64 17.18 2.81
C TYR A 85 2.51 18.64 2.33
N ARG A 86 3.58 19.44 2.39
CA ARG A 86 3.53 20.83 1.89
C ARG A 86 3.20 20.95 0.41
N ALA A 87 3.47 19.92 -0.39
CA ALA A 87 3.13 19.89 -1.82
C ALA A 87 1.61 19.98 -2.08
N TYR A 88 0.77 19.62 -1.10
CA TYR A 88 -0.70 19.76 -1.18
C TYR A 88 -1.20 21.20 -1.04
N GLY A 89 -0.33 22.15 -0.71
CA GLY A 89 -0.68 23.57 -0.61
C GLY A 89 -1.34 23.95 0.72
N ALA A 90 -2.17 25.00 0.68
CA ALA A 90 -2.88 25.49 1.86
C ALA A 90 -3.81 24.40 2.41
N GLY A 91 -3.75 24.14 3.72
CA GLY A 91 -4.54 23.08 4.36
C GLY A 91 -3.84 21.72 4.47
N TYR A 92 -2.56 21.59 4.05
CA TYR A 92 -1.82 20.33 4.21
C TYR A 92 -1.79 19.78 5.65
N GLN A 93 -1.88 20.67 6.63
CA GLN A 93 -1.93 20.30 8.05
C GLN A 93 -3.17 19.47 8.38
N LYS A 94 -4.30 19.74 7.71
CA LYS A 94 -5.53 18.94 7.87
C LYS A 94 -5.32 17.52 7.35
N VAL A 95 -4.78 17.39 6.14
CA VAL A 95 -4.49 16.08 5.53
C VAL A 95 -3.52 15.27 6.41
N MET A 96 -2.47 15.93 6.93
CA MET A 96 -1.55 15.30 7.87
C MET A 96 -2.25 14.84 9.15
N ASN A 97 -3.14 15.67 9.71
CA ASN A 97 -3.91 15.32 10.89
C ASN A 97 -4.87 14.15 10.64
N ASP A 98 -5.54 14.11 9.49
CA ASP A 98 -6.47 13.03 9.10
C ASP A 98 -5.72 11.68 9.02
N VAL A 99 -4.51 11.66 8.47
CA VAL A 99 -3.66 10.44 8.43
C VAL A 99 -3.24 9.99 9.83
N LEU A 100 -2.83 10.93 10.70
CA LEU A 100 -2.45 10.62 12.07
C LEU A 100 -3.64 10.09 12.88
N ALA A 101 -4.83 10.66 12.69
CA ALA A 101 -6.06 10.21 13.33
C ALA A 101 -6.44 8.80 12.86
N LEU A 102 -6.42 8.52 11.55
CA LEU A 102 -6.69 7.20 11.01
C LEU A 102 -5.75 6.13 11.60
N PHE A 103 -4.45 6.42 11.64
CA PHE A 103 -3.48 5.50 12.21
C PHE A 103 -3.76 5.22 13.70
N ALA A 104 -4.13 6.25 14.47
CA ALA A 104 -4.49 6.10 15.87
C ALA A 104 -5.75 5.22 16.04
N GLU A 105 -6.81 5.47 15.27
CA GLU A 105 -8.04 4.66 15.30
C GLU A 105 -7.76 3.19 14.96
N LEU A 106 -6.94 2.93 13.93
CA LEU A 106 -6.56 1.57 13.56
C LEU A 106 -5.73 0.84 14.64
N ARG A 107 -4.90 1.58 15.40
CA ARG A 107 -4.18 1.04 16.56
C ARG A 107 -5.14 0.76 17.72
N LEU A 108 -6.04 1.70 18.02
CA LEU A 108 -6.99 1.59 19.12
C LEU A 108 -8.01 0.47 18.90
N SER A 109 -8.46 0.27 17.66
CA SER A 109 -9.40 -0.79 17.27
C SER A 109 -8.76 -2.18 17.16
N LYS A 110 -7.44 -2.29 17.37
CA LYS A 110 -6.66 -3.52 17.18
C LYS A 110 -6.72 -4.10 15.76
N VAL A 111 -7.07 -3.29 14.76
CA VAL A 111 -6.92 -3.67 13.34
C VAL A 111 -5.44 -3.71 12.94
N ILE A 112 -4.68 -2.71 13.41
CA ILE A 112 -3.22 -2.75 13.38
C ILE A 112 -2.75 -3.09 14.79
N GLU A 113 -2.31 -4.31 14.97
CA GLU A 113 -1.67 -4.76 16.20
C GLU A 113 -0.18 -4.49 16.15
N ALA A 114 0.39 -4.09 17.29
CA ALA A 114 1.82 -4.00 17.45
C ALA A 114 2.34 -5.21 18.24
N ARG A 115 3.67 -5.32 18.34
CA ARG A 115 4.31 -6.44 19.04
C ARG A 115 3.87 -6.54 20.50
N GLU A 116 3.58 -5.42 21.14
CA GLU A 116 3.09 -5.36 22.51
C GLU A 116 1.64 -5.85 22.69
N ASP A 117 0.86 -5.92 21.59
CA ASP A 117 -0.52 -6.44 21.61
C ASP A 117 -0.56 -7.97 21.42
N ARG A 118 0.61 -8.61 21.38
CA ARG A 118 0.78 -10.05 21.22
C ARG A 118 1.62 -10.59 22.37
N ASP A 119 1.21 -11.71 22.98
CA ASP A 119 2.06 -12.43 23.95
C ASP A 119 3.26 -13.10 23.26
N GLU A 120 4.17 -13.69 24.04
CA GLU A 120 5.37 -14.39 23.52
C GLU A 120 5.01 -15.57 22.59
N GLU A 121 3.76 -16.05 22.66
CA GLU A 121 3.21 -17.15 21.87
C GLU A 121 2.39 -16.65 20.67
N GLY A 122 2.29 -15.33 20.46
CA GLY A 122 1.60 -14.71 19.33
C GLY A 122 0.09 -14.61 19.48
N ARG A 123 -0.48 -14.78 20.67
CA ARG A 123 -1.92 -14.58 20.95
C ARG A 123 -2.19 -13.12 21.28
N ALA A 124 -3.37 -12.63 20.93
CA ALA A 124 -3.82 -11.30 21.32
C ALA A 124 -3.92 -11.21 22.85
N VAL A 125 -3.38 -10.14 23.44
CA VAL A 125 -3.47 -9.81 24.87
C VAL A 125 -4.52 -8.75 25.18
#